data_AF-A0AAP7LUY2-F1
#
_entry.id   AF-A0AAP7LUY2-F1
#
_cell.length_a   1.000
_cell.length_b   1.000
_cell.length_c   1.000
_cell.angle_alpha   90.00
_cell.angle_beta   90.00
_cell.angle_gamma   90.00
#
_symmetry.space_group_name_H-M   'P 1'
#
loop_
_entity.id
_entity.type
_entity.pdbx_description
1 polymer ?
#
loop_
_entity_poly.entity_id
_entity_poly.type
_entity_poly.pdbx_seq_one_letter_code
_entity_poly.pdbx_strand_id
1 'polypeptide(L)'
;MYYSDLAKEKITNAIHRQFDNPEDLGLKLMAIYDDEVKDILREHLKEQGFHKGINVNNILSYILVRVLNKSSDSHWLDIVDVESGRDLSDPTEVEELEKDDNAIMNIIVTHLDESCEVEINMPDSTELLVVYPTVEFLSERIESHLESLDQTLLLREIMGATDVEEIEPIIRTKAIENGFPQDEVDDKMKSFTGNGRPFKYQFKNARITSDALTLAEKYIGKANEVSTSSFLSYHLINEMIRDGYITYELEVLDEPTDI
;
A
#
# COMPACT_ATOMS: atom_id res chain seq x y z
N MET A 1 36.95 -32.95 10.34
CA MET A 1 38.00 -32.33 11.18
C MET A 1 37.56 -32.37 12.65
N TYR A 2 38.44 -32.16 13.64
CA TYR A 2 38.05 -32.05 15.07
C TYR A 2 38.42 -30.68 15.64
N TYR A 3 37.56 -29.69 15.45
CA TYR A 3 37.58 -28.46 16.26
C TYR A 3 36.94 -28.71 17.63
N SER A 4 37.33 -27.90 18.62
CA SER A 4 36.94 -28.10 20.02
C SER A 4 35.44 -28.07 20.24
N ASP A 5 34.94 -28.70 21.31
CA ASP A 5 33.50 -28.67 21.61
C ASP A 5 32.97 -27.25 21.84
N LEU A 6 33.82 -26.35 22.36
CA LEU A 6 33.50 -24.92 22.46
C LEU A 6 33.33 -24.25 21.09
N ALA A 7 34.16 -24.63 20.10
CA ALA A 7 34.04 -24.09 18.74
C ALA A 7 32.75 -24.58 18.06
N LYS A 8 32.40 -25.86 18.24
CA LYS A 8 31.13 -26.41 17.77
C LYS A 8 29.95 -25.65 18.35
N GLU A 9 29.93 -25.46 19.67
CA GLU A 9 28.87 -24.74 20.37
C GLU A 9 28.69 -23.32 19.82
N LYS A 10 29.78 -22.57 19.64
CA LYS A 10 29.74 -21.22 19.08
C LYS A 10 29.16 -21.15 17.67
N ILE A 11 29.60 -22.05 16.79
CA ILE A 11 29.13 -22.10 15.39
C ILE A 11 27.67 -22.50 15.35
N THR A 12 27.28 -23.56 16.07
CA THR A 12 25.87 -23.99 16.16
C THR A 12 24.98 -22.86 16.67
N ASN A 13 25.40 -22.15 17.73
CA ASN A 13 24.65 -21.02 18.25
C ASN A 13 24.53 -19.88 17.23
N ALA A 14 25.58 -19.59 16.45
CA ALA A 14 25.53 -18.58 15.40
C ALA A 14 24.53 -18.95 14.28
N ILE A 15 24.45 -20.24 13.93
CA ILE A 15 23.49 -20.77 12.95
C ILE A 15 22.06 -20.71 13.51
N HIS A 16 21.84 -21.18 14.73
CA HIS A 16 20.53 -21.13 15.39
C HIS A 16 20.01 -19.70 15.51
N ARG A 17 20.90 -18.74 15.81
CA ARG A 17 20.54 -17.31 15.84
C ARG A 17 19.96 -16.81 14.52
N GLN A 18 20.42 -17.33 13.37
CA GLN A 18 19.82 -16.97 12.08
C GLN A 18 18.44 -17.61 11.87
N PHE A 19 18.24 -18.83 12.35
CA PHE A 19 16.95 -19.52 12.27
C PHE A 19 15.93 -19.08 13.33
N ASP A 20 16.37 -18.43 14.41
CA ASP A 20 15.49 -17.83 15.42
C ASP A 20 14.62 -16.70 14.83
N ASN A 21 15.04 -16.11 13.70
CA ASN A 21 14.23 -15.20 12.90
C ASN A 21 14.10 -15.69 11.44
N PRO A 22 13.21 -16.66 11.17
CA PRO A 22 13.09 -17.27 9.84
C PRO A 22 12.57 -16.30 8.76
N GLU A 23 11.95 -15.18 9.17
CA GLU A 23 11.45 -14.14 8.26
C GLU A 23 12.58 -13.24 7.77
N ASP A 24 13.53 -12.84 8.63
CA ASP A 24 14.73 -12.08 8.21
C ASP A 24 15.59 -12.90 7.24
N LEU A 25 15.70 -14.21 7.49
CA LEU A 25 16.39 -15.13 6.59
C LEU A 25 15.65 -15.24 5.24
N GLY A 26 14.32 -15.25 5.26
CA GLY A 26 13.46 -15.21 4.07
C GLY A 26 13.61 -13.92 3.26
N LEU A 27 13.71 -12.75 3.90
CA LEU A 27 13.99 -11.48 3.23
C LEU A 27 15.33 -11.51 2.48
N LYS A 28 16.36 -12.08 3.10
CA LYS A 28 17.68 -12.21 2.47
C LYS A 28 17.67 -13.22 1.32
N LEU A 29 16.92 -14.31 1.45
CA LEU A 29 16.67 -15.26 0.37
C LEU A 29 16.00 -14.58 -0.82
N MET A 30 14.94 -13.79 -0.59
CA MET A 30 14.27 -13.03 -1.65
C MET A 30 15.21 -12.04 -2.35
N ALA A 31 16.18 -11.44 -1.64
CA ALA A 31 17.15 -10.54 -2.26
C ALA A 31 18.17 -11.27 -3.15
N ILE A 32 18.48 -12.53 -2.84
CA ILE A 32 19.44 -13.35 -3.59
C ILE A 32 18.77 -14.03 -4.78
N TYR A 33 17.55 -14.53 -4.60
CA TYR A 33 16.74 -15.24 -5.60
C TYR A 33 15.55 -14.41 -6.11
N ASP A 34 15.77 -13.10 -6.27
CA ASP A 34 14.74 -12.13 -6.62
C ASP A 34 14.03 -12.50 -7.94
N ASP A 35 14.80 -12.94 -8.94
CA ASP A 35 14.26 -13.31 -10.26
C ASP A 35 13.41 -14.59 -10.19
N GLU A 36 13.86 -15.62 -9.46
CA GLU A 36 13.13 -16.86 -9.28
C GLU A 36 11.83 -16.66 -8.50
N VAL A 37 11.87 -15.88 -7.40
CA VAL A 37 10.67 -15.56 -6.61
C VAL A 37 9.67 -14.77 -7.45
N LYS A 38 10.14 -13.83 -8.28
CA LYS A 38 9.28 -13.11 -9.24
C LYS A 38 8.62 -14.05 -10.25
N ASP A 39 9.33 -15.07 -10.72
CA ASP A 39 8.77 -16.05 -11.65
C ASP A 39 7.67 -16.90 -11.01
N ILE A 40 7.90 -17.40 -9.79
CA ILE A 40 6.87 -18.12 -9.02
C ILE A 40 5.64 -17.22 -8.79
N LEU A 41 5.85 -15.95 -8.42
CA LEU A 41 4.75 -15.00 -8.23
C LEU A 41 3.98 -14.75 -9.54
N ARG A 42 4.65 -14.65 -10.69
CA ARG A 42 3.99 -14.51 -11.99
C ARG A 42 3.13 -15.70 -12.34
N GLU A 43 3.60 -16.91 -12.03
CA GLU A 43 2.84 -18.14 -12.24
C GLU A 43 1.59 -18.15 -11.35
N HIS A 44 1.74 -17.81 -10.06
CA HIS A 44 0.62 -17.69 -9.12
C HIS A 44 -0.41 -16.66 -9.60
N LEU A 45 0.01 -15.46 -10.01
CA LEU A 45 -0.88 -14.42 -10.55
C LEU A 45 -1.66 -14.91 -11.77
N LYS A 46 -1.00 -15.67 -12.65
CA LYS A 46 -1.63 -16.26 -13.85
C LYS A 46 -2.66 -17.32 -13.47
N GLU A 47 -2.38 -18.17 -12.49
CA GLU A 47 -3.33 -19.18 -11.98
C GLU A 47 -4.57 -18.52 -11.38
N GLN A 48 -4.40 -17.40 -10.70
CA GLN A 48 -5.48 -16.58 -10.14
C GLN A 48 -6.21 -15.71 -11.18
N GLY A 49 -5.82 -15.77 -12.46
CA GLY A 49 -6.51 -15.06 -13.55
C GLY A 49 -6.19 -13.57 -13.66
N PHE A 50 -5.14 -13.08 -12.98
CA PHE A 50 -4.73 -11.69 -13.08
C PHE A 50 -4.03 -11.38 -14.42
N HIS A 51 -4.13 -10.12 -14.84
CA HIS A 51 -3.55 -9.67 -16.11
C HIS A 51 -2.00 -9.67 -16.06
N LYS A 52 -1.35 -10.10 -17.14
CA LYS A 52 0.12 -10.19 -17.26
C LYS A 52 0.86 -8.85 -17.11
N GLY A 53 0.15 -7.74 -17.20
CA GLY A 53 0.68 -6.37 -17.10
C GLY A 53 0.90 -5.88 -15.68
N ILE A 54 0.58 -6.68 -14.65
CA ILE A 54 0.82 -6.33 -13.26
C ILE A 54 2.32 -6.20 -12.98
N ASN A 55 2.70 -5.11 -12.31
CA ASN A 55 4.07 -4.94 -11.86
C ASN A 55 4.30 -5.77 -10.59
N VAL A 56 4.92 -6.94 -10.78
CA VAL A 56 5.30 -7.93 -9.76
C VAL A 56 6.07 -7.30 -8.61
N ASN A 57 6.90 -6.28 -8.87
CA ASN A 57 7.70 -5.62 -7.83
C ASN A 57 6.84 -4.99 -6.73
N ASN A 58 5.63 -4.54 -7.06
CA ASN A 58 4.71 -3.93 -6.08
C ASN A 58 4.01 -4.98 -5.19
N ILE A 59 4.11 -6.27 -5.54
CA ILE A 59 3.46 -7.37 -4.84
C ILE A 59 4.48 -8.15 -3.99
N LEU A 60 5.78 -8.08 -4.30
CA LEU A 60 6.82 -8.77 -3.55
C LEU A 60 6.79 -8.49 -2.04
N SER A 61 6.45 -7.25 -1.64
CA SER A 61 6.33 -6.88 -0.22
C SER A 61 5.18 -7.57 0.52
N TYR A 62 4.28 -8.23 -0.21
CA TYR A 62 3.15 -8.99 0.34
C TYR A 62 3.42 -10.50 0.38
N ILE A 63 4.55 -10.95 -0.18
CA ILE A 63 4.99 -12.33 -0.04
C ILE A 63 5.67 -12.48 1.31
N LEU A 64 5.29 -13.52 2.05
CA LEU A 64 6.00 -13.92 3.26
C LEU A 64 6.78 -15.20 2.98
N VAL A 65 8.11 -15.10 3.05
CA VAL A 65 9.02 -16.25 2.92
C VAL A 65 9.57 -16.61 4.29
N ARG A 66 9.49 -17.89 4.66
CA ARG A 66 10.08 -18.43 5.89
C ARG A 66 11.06 -19.54 5.55
N VAL A 67 12.23 -19.50 6.15
CA VAL A 67 13.27 -20.51 5.98
C VAL A 67 13.44 -21.26 7.30
N LEU A 68 13.09 -22.54 7.29
CA LEU A 68 13.14 -23.42 8.45
C LEU A 68 14.32 -24.38 8.33
N ASN A 69 14.98 -24.66 9.45
CA ASN A 69 16.04 -25.65 9.50
C ASN A 69 15.46 -27.08 9.51
N LYS A 70 15.92 -27.95 8.60
CA LYS A 70 15.61 -29.40 8.62
C LYS A 70 16.80 -30.28 8.98
N SER A 71 18.00 -29.70 9.00
CA SER A 71 19.26 -30.39 9.20
C SER A 71 19.71 -30.38 10.66
N SER A 72 20.45 -31.43 11.07
CA SER A 72 21.03 -31.50 12.40
C SER A 72 22.22 -30.56 12.57
N ASP A 73 22.54 -30.18 13.80
CA ASP A 73 23.70 -29.36 14.12
C ASP A 73 25.00 -29.98 13.57
N SER A 74 25.15 -31.30 13.66
CA SER A 74 26.31 -32.00 13.10
C SER A 74 26.46 -31.80 11.59
N HIS A 75 25.34 -31.77 10.85
CA HIS A 75 25.37 -31.58 9.41
C HIS A 75 25.75 -30.13 9.05
N TRP A 76 25.20 -29.16 9.78
CA TRP A 76 25.56 -27.76 9.62
C TRP A 76 27.02 -27.48 9.95
N LEU A 77 27.55 -28.16 10.97
CA LEU A 77 28.96 -28.10 11.33
C LEU A 77 29.86 -28.63 10.21
N ASP A 78 29.47 -29.72 9.54
CA ASP A 78 30.19 -30.24 8.37
C ASP A 78 30.14 -29.26 7.19
N ILE A 79 28.98 -28.65 6.95
CA ILE A 79 28.81 -27.61 5.91
C ILE A 79 29.74 -26.42 6.17
N VAL A 80 29.72 -25.88 7.39
CA VAL A 80 30.49 -24.67 7.73
C VAL A 80 32.00 -24.94 7.68
N ASP A 81 32.44 -26.15 8.05
CA ASP A 81 33.85 -26.58 7.92
C ASP A 81 34.34 -26.53 6.47
N VAL A 82 33.47 -26.81 5.51
CA VAL A 82 33.79 -26.79 4.08
C VAL A 82 33.63 -25.38 3.49
N GLU A 83 32.51 -24.71 3.75
CA GLU A 83 32.10 -23.51 3.01
C GLU A 83 32.61 -22.19 3.63
N SER A 84 32.95 -22.17 4.93
CA SER A 84 33.41 -20.93 5.56
C SER A 84 34.77 -20.44 5.04
N GLY A 85 35.56 -21.32 4.45
CA GLY A 85 36.94 -21.04 4.04
C GLY A 85 37.87 -20.70 5.19
N ARG A 86 37.46 -20.94 6.44
CA ARG A 86 38.17 -20.62 7.68
C ARG A 86 38.72 -21.89 8.34
N ASP A 87 39.86 -21.78 9.01
CA ASP A 87 40.39 -22.83 9.89
C ASP A 87 39.63 -22.84 11.22
N LEU A 88 38.59 -23.67 11.29
CA LEU A 88 37.78 -23.82 12.51
C LEU A 88 38.55 -24.41 13.70
N SER A 89 39.79 -24.87 13.51
CA SER A 89 40.67 -25.28 14.61
C SER A 89 41.36 -24.10 15.31
N ASP A 90 41.43 -22.92 14.67
CA ASP A 90 41.89 -21.67 15.29
C ASP A 90 40.73 -20.98 16.04
N PRO A 91 40.82 -20.83 17.37
CA PRO A 91 39.80 -20.14 18.17
C PRO A 91 39.50 -18.71 17.70
N THR A 92 40.49 -18.03 17.11
CA THR A 92 40.36 -16.66 16.61
C THR A 92 39.45 -16.61 15.39
N GLU A 93 39.64 -17.53 14.45
CA GLU A 93 38.80 -17.61 13.24
C GLU A 93 37.37 -18.03 13.57
N VAL A 94 37.18 -18.90 14.57
CA VAL A 94 35.86 -19.25 15.10
C VAL A 94 35.17 -18.03 15.71
N GLU A 95 35.88 -17.22 16.49
CA GLU A 95 35.31 -15.99 17.07
C GLU A 95 34.94 -14.93 16.04
N GLU A 96 35.70 -14.84 14.95
CA GLU A 96 35.36 -13.96 13.84
C GLU A 96 34.12 -14.46 13.10
N LEU A 97 34.04 -15.77 12.81
CA LEU A 97 32.89 -16.37 12.14
C LEU A 97 31.60 -16.28 12.98
N GLU A 98 31.69 -16.51 14.29
CA GLU A 98 30.58 -16.38 15.25
C GLU A 98 29.92 -14.98 15.22
N LYS A 99 30.71 -13.95 14.87
CA LYS A 99 30.29 -12.55 14.79
C LYS A 99 29.95 -12.10 13.37
N ASP A 100 30.17 -12.93 12.36
CA ASP A 100 29.92 -12.63 10.96
C ASP A 100 28.60 -13.25 10.51
N ASP A 101 27.49 -12.61 10.92
CA ASP A 101 26.13 -13.05 10.57
C ASP A 101 25.94 -13.11 9.04
N ASN A 102 26.65 -12.27 8.27
CA ASN A 102 26.55 -12.29 6.81
C ASN A 102 27.16 -13.55 6.20
N ALA A 103 28.34 -13.97 6.68
CA ALA A 103 28.95 -15.22 6.25
C ALA A 103 28.06 -16.43 6.57
N ILE A 104 27.55 -16.51 7.81
CA ILE A 104 26.66 -17.60 8.22
C ILE A 104 25.38 -17.63 7.38
N MET A 105 24.72 -16.48 7.18
CA MET A 105 23.53 -16.42 6.33
C MET A 105 23.81 -16.84 4.88
N ASN A 106 24.95 -16.45 4.31
CA ASN A 106 25.30 -16.83 2.94
C ASN A 106 25.51 -18.34 2.81
N ILE A 107 26.14 -18.98 3.80
CA ILE A 107 26.28 -20.43 3.87
C ILE A 107 24.90 -21.10 3.92
N ILE A 108 24.00 -20.60 4.78
CA ILE A 108 22.63 -21.12 4.89
C ILE A 108 21.89 -21.01 3.55
N VAL A 109 21.93 -19.83 2.91
CA VAL A 109 21.23 -19.57 1.64
C VAL A 109 21.78 -20.45 0.51
N THR A 110 23.09 -20.72 0.48
CA THR A 110 23.72 -21.55 -0.57
C THR A 110 23.32 -23.03 -0.46
N HIS A 111 22.81 -23.47 0.69
CA HIS A 111 22.45 -24.88 0.94
C HIS A 111 20.97 -25.06 1.33
N LEU A 112 20.11 -24.15 0.87
CA LEU A 112 18.67 -24.19 1.12
C LEU A 112 18.03 -25.52 0.71
N ASP A 113 18.27 -25.96 -0.53
CA ASP A 113 17.64 -27.16 -1.10
C ASP A 113 17.92 -28.42 -0.26
N GLU A 114 19.14 -28.51 0.26
CA GLU A 114 19.61 -29.69 0.99
C GLU A 114 19.29 -29.64 2.47
N SER A 115 19.34 -28.47 3.10
CA SER A 115 19.32 -28.34 4.57
C SER A 115 18.17 -27.53 5.16
N CYS A 116 17.39 -26.87 4.31
CA CYS A 116 16.26 -26.06 4.74
C CYS A 116 14.94 -26.54 4.13
N GLU A 117 13.86 -26.06 4.73
CA GLU A 117 12.53 -26.03 4.16
C GLU A 117 12.15 -24.57 3.94
N VAL A 118 11.68 -24.23 2.73
CA VAL A 118 11.27 -22.88 2.38
C VAL A 118 9.75 -22.86 2.24
N GLU A 119 9.09 -22.13 3.12
CA GLU A 119 7.66 -21.86 3.03
C GLU A 119 7.45 -20.50 2.37
N ILE A 120 6.76 -20.47 1.22
CA ILE A 120 6.38 -19.23 0.53
C ILE A 120 4.86 -19.08 0.66
N ASN A 121 4.45 -18.10 1.47
CA ASN A 121 3.04 -17.71 1.57
C ASN A 121 2.78 -16.62 0.53
N MET A 122 2.13 -17.01 -0.55
CA MET A 122 1.66 -16.08 -1.57
C MET A 122 0.40 -15.36 -1.12
N PRO A 123 0.24 -14.07 -1.46
CA PRO A 123 -1.00 -13.36 -1.18
C PRO A 123 -2.18 -14.03 -1.90
N ASP A 124 -3.33 -14.03 -1.24
CA ASP A 124 -4.55 -14.56 -1.83
C ASP A 124 -5.15 -13.60 -2.87
N SER A 125 -6.15 -14.06 -3.61
CA SER A 125 -6.80 -13.26 -4.65
C SER A 125 -7.46 -11.99 -4.10
N THR A 126 -7.96 -12.02 -2.86
CA THR A 126 -8.62 -10.85 -2.24
C THR A 126 -7.58 -9.79 -1.87
N GLU A 127 -6.47 -10.20 -1.27
CA GLU A 127 -5.34 -9.33 -0.95
C GLU A 127 -4.76 -8.69 -2.21
N LEU A 128 -4.60 -9.49 -3.27
CA LEU A 128 -4.13 -9.01 -4.57
C LEU A 128 -5.08 -7.98 -5.19
N LEU A 129 -6.40 -8.17 -5.10
CA LEU A 129 -7.39 -7.22 -5.62
C LEU A 129 -7.42 -5.88 -4.87
N VAL A 130 -6.96 -5.83 -3.62
CA VAL A 130 -6.82 -4.56 -2.89
C VAL A 130 -5.70 -3.70 -3.49
N VAL A 131 -4.60 -4.33 -3.88
CA VAL A 131 -3.41 -3.69 -4.44
C VAL A 131 -3.59 -3.40 -5.94
N TYR A 132 -4.08 -4.39 -6.68
CA TYR A 132 -4.36 -4.34 -8.12
C TYR A 132 -5.80 -4.75 -8.40
N PRO A 133 -6.76 -3.84 -8.20
CA PRO A 133 -8.15 -4.14 -8.48
C PRO A 133 -8.39 -4.48 -9.96
N THR A 134 -9.36 -5.34 -10.21
CA THR A 134 -10.03 -5.42 -11.52
C THR A 134 -11.11 -4.35 -11.61
N VAL A 135 -11.62 -4.11 -12.81
CA VAL A 135 -12.76 -3.19 -13.02
C VAL A 135 -13.97 -3.68 -12.26
N GLU A 136 -14.26 -4.98 -12.30
CA GLU A 136 -15.39 -5.59 -11.61
C GLU A 136 -15.28 -5.41 -10.09
N PHE A 137 -14.11 -5.73 -9.51
CA PHE A 137 -13.88 -5.56 -8.08
C PHE A 137 -13.97 -4.08 -7.67
N LEU A 138 -13.35 -3.18 -8.44
CA LEU A 138 -13.42 -1.75 -8.13
C LEU A 138 -14.85 -1.22 -8.24
N SER A 139 -15.62 -1.68 -9.23
CA SER A 139 -17.04 -1.33 -9.41
C SER A 139 -17.85 -1.72 -8.18
N GLU A 140 -17.75 -2.96 -7.70
CA GLU A 140 -18.44 -3.42 -6.48
C GLU A 140 -18.07 -2.57 -5.26
N ARG A 141 -16.79 -2.19 -5.14
CA ARG A 141 -16.31 -1.37 -4.03
C ARG A 141 -16.76 0.09 -4.13
N ILE A 142 -16.79 0.67 -5.33
CA ILE A 142 -17.34 2.01 -5.58
C ILE A 142 -18.83 2.01 -5.26
N GLU A 143 -19.59 1.03 -5.75
CA GLU A 143 -21.03 0.91 -5.50
C GLU A 143 -21.30 0.85 -3.99
N SER A 144 -20.65 -0.08 -3.28
CA SER A 144 -20.78 -0.21 -1.84
C SER A 144 -20.39 1.07 -1.07
N HIS A 145 -19.33 1.76 -1.52
CA HIS A 145 -18.92 3.02 -0.91
C HIS A 145 -19.97 4.11 -1.11
N LEU A 146 -20.46 4.30 -2.34
CA LEU A 146 -21.45 5.32 -2.67
C LEU A 146 -22.82 5.04 -2.02
N GLU A 147 -23.23 3.78 -1.91
CA GLU A 147 -24.45 3.38 -1.18
C GLU A 147 -24.35 3.68 0.32
N SER A 148 -23.15 3.65 0.90
CA SER A 148 -22.93 3.98 2.30
C SER A 148 -23.01 5.49 2.59
N LEU A 149 -22.89 6.31 1.54
CA LEU A 149 -22.99 7.77 1.65
C LEU A 149 -24.45 8.17 1.52
N ASP A 150 -25.10 8.39 2.66
CA ASP A 150 -26.37 9.11 2.66
C ASP A 150 -26.20 10.54 2.13
N GLN A 151 -27.30 11.23 1.84
CA GLN A 151 -27.27 12.57 1.28
C GLN A 151 -26.46 13.57 2.13
N THR A 152 -26.48 13.42 3.45
CA THR A 152 -25.76 14.32 4.37
C THR A 152 -24.26 14.06 4.30
N LEU A 153 -23.85 12.79 4.29
CA LEU A 153 -22.46 12.38 4.16
C LEU A 153 -21.90 12.77 2.80
N LEU A 154 -22.63 12.51 1.71
CA LEU A 154 -22.21 12.90 0.37
C LEU A 154 -21.96 14.40 0.26
N LEU A 155 -22.86 15.23 0.80
CA LEU A 155 -22.67 16.69 0.83
C LEU A 155 -21.43 17.09 1.64
N ARG A 156 -21.16 16.42 2.75
CA ARG A 156 -19.96 16.66 3.57
C ARG A 156 -18.68 16.31 2.81
N GLU A 157 -18.65 15.19 2.11
CA GLU A 157 -17.50 14.79 1.29
C GLU A 157 -17.30 15.76 0.11
N ILE A 158 -18.37 16.18 -0.56
CA ILE A 158 -18.30 17.21 -1.62
C ILE A 158 -17.72 18.52 -1.07
N MET A 159 -18.19 18.97 0.10
CA MET A 159 -17.67 20.17 0.75
C MET A 159 -16.18 20.07 1.08
N GLY A 160 -15.70 18.88 1.48
CA GLY A 160 -14.29 18.65 1.79
C GLY A 160 -13.40 18.55 0.56
N ALA A 161 -13.96 18.10 -0.57
CA ALA A 161 -13.23 17.88 -1.82
C ALA A 161 -13.27 19.08 -2.80
N THR A 162 -14.22 20.01 -2.63
CA THR A 162 -14.36 21.17 -3.52
C THR A 162 -13.42 22.30 -3.09
N ASP A 163 -12.60 22.78 -4.02
CA ASP A 163 -11.74 23.92 -3.78
C ASP A 163 -12.55 25.22 -3.63
N VAL A 164 -12.15 26.05 -2.67
CA VAL A 164 -12.84 27.31 -2.36
C VAL A 164 -12.86 28.25 -3.58
N GLU A 165 -11.77 28.27 -4.35
CA GLU A 165 -11.65 29.09 -5.57
C GLU A 165 -12.65 28.66 -6.66
N GLU A 166 -13.07 27.39 -6.70
CA GLU A 166 -14.04 26.90 -7.69
C GLU A 166 -15.45 27.42 -7.41
N ILE A 167 -15.81 27.59 -6.14
CA ILE A 167 -17.15 28.01 -5.71
C ILE A 167 -17.29 29.52 -5.55
N GLU A 168 -16.19 30.25 -5.49
CA GLU A 168 -16.16 31.71 -5.32
C GLU A 168 -17.02 32.45 -6.37
N PRO A 169 -16.88 32.19 -7.69
CA PRO A 169 -17.67 32.88 -8.71
C PRO A 169 -19.15 32.50 -8.65
N ILE A 170 -19.45 31.27 -8.22
CA ILE A 170 -20.82 30.76 -8.09
C ILE A 170 -21.52 31.46 -6.93
N ILE A 171 -20.85 31.60 -5.79
CA ILE A 171 -21.38 32.28 -4.61
C ILE A 171 -21.61 33.77 -4.91
N ARG A 172 -20.66 34.44 -5.56
CA ARG A 172 -20.84 35.83 -6.01
C ARG A 172 -22.09 36.00 -6.85
N THR A 173 -22.24 35.14 -7.87
CA THR A 173 -23.39 35.20 -8.80
C THR A 173 -24.70 34.99 -8.06
N LYS A 174 -24.77 33.97 -7.20
CA LYS A 174 -25.98 33.66 -6.42
C LYS A 174 -26.32 34.72 -5.37
N ALA A 175 -25.33 35.39 -4.77
CA ALA A 175 -25.60 36.50 -3.86
C ALA A 175 -26.28 37.66 -4.60
N ILE A 176 -25.82 38.00 -5.81
CA ILE A 176 -26.46 39.05 -6.63
C ILE A 176 -27.89 38.62 -7.04
N GLU A 177 -28.07 37.36 -7.46
CA GLU A 177 -29.39 36.80 -7.79
C GLU A 177 -30.35 36.81 -6.60
N ASN A 178 -29.84 36.64 -5.38
CA ASN A 178 -30.59 36.72 -4.13
C ASN A 178 -30.92 38.17 -3.70
N GLY A 179 -30.51 39.17 -4.47
CA GLY A 179 -30.88 40.58 -4.28
C GLY A 179 -29.88 41.43 -3.50
N PHE A 180 -28.68 40.91 -3.20
CA PHE A 180 -27.61 41.70 -2.59
C PHE A 180 -27.03 42.71 -3.61
N PRO A 181 -26.77 43.97 -3.22
CA PRO A 181 -26.16 44.96 -4.11
C PRO A 181 -24.79 44.50 -4.62
N GLN A 182 -24.54 44.65 -5.92
CA GLN A 182 -23.29 44.16 -6.54
C GLN A 182 -22.04 44.75 -5.89
N ASP A 183 -22.01 46.06 -5.62
CA ASP A 183 -20.85 46.72 -5.00
C ASP A 183 -20.54 46.13 -3.62
N GLU A 184 -21.58 45.78 -2.85
CA GLU A 184 -21.46 45.17 -1.53
C GLU A 184 -20.95 43.73 -1.60
N VAL A 185 -21.46 42.94 -2.56
CA VAL A 185 -20.97 41.58 -2.82
C VAL A 185 -19.50 41.64 -3.23
N ASP A 186 -19.13 42.50 -4.18
CA ASP A 186 -17.76 42.62 -4.68
C ASP A 186 -16.77 43.04 -3.57
N ASP A 187 -17.18 43.93 -2.67
CA ASP A 187 -16.37 44.32 -1.52
C ASP A 187 -16.19 43.18 -0.52
N LYS A 188 -17.25 42.40 -0.24
CA LYS A 188 -17.20 41.26 0.70
C LYS A 188 -16.40 40.08 0.14
N MET A 189 -16.54 39.79 -1.15
CA MET A 189 -15.83 38.68 -1.82
C MET A 189 -14.31 38.86 -1.83
N LYS A 190 -13.78 40.09 -1.66
CA LYS A 190 -12.32 40.33 -1.48
C LYS A 190 -11.71 39.56 -0.30
N SER A 191 -12.51 39.15 0.67
CA SER A 191 -12.06 38.39 1.84
C SER A 191 -12.30 36.87 1.76
N PHE A 192 -12.86 36.38 0.64
CA PHE A 192 -13.29 34.99 0.46
C PHE A 192 -12.16 33.97 0.63
N THR A 193 -10.95 34.30 0.18
CA THR A 193 -9.74 33.46 0.28
C THR A 193 -8.91 33.70 1.54
N GLY A 194 -9.30 34.69 2.37
CA GLY A 194 -8.37 35.39 3.26
C GLY A 194 -8.48 35.13 4.75
N ASN A 195 -9.69 35.12 5.34
CA ASN A 195 -9.91 34.89 6.79
C ASN A 195 -11.41 34.86 7.21
N GLY A 196 -12.33 34.51 6.30
CA GLY A 196 -13.76 34.43 6.62
C GLY A 196 -14.60 33.96 5.43
N ARG A 197 -15.81 33.45 5.71
CA ARG A 197 -16.80 33.12 4.66
C ARG A 197 -17.74 34.32 4.51
N PRO A 198 -17.57 35.20 3.51
CA PRO A 198 -18.35 36.44 3.41
C PRO A 198 -19.86 36.21 3.24
N PHE A 199 -20.24 35.00 2.80
CA PHE A 199 -21.61 34.51 2.81
C PHE A 199 -21.66 33.13 3.43
N LYS A 200 -22.72 32.85 4.18
CA LYS A 200 -23.10 31.50 4.57
C LYS A 200 -23.70 30.81 3.35
N TYR A 201 -23.17 29.64 2.99
CA TYR A 201 -23.67 28.83 1.89
C TYR A 201 -23.80 27.36 2.28
N GLN A 202 -24.59 26.63 1.54
CA GLN A 202 -24.73 25.18 1.68
C GLN A 202 -24.82 24.49 0.32
N PHE A 203 -24.29 23.28 0.26
CA PHE A 203 -24.48 22.38 -0.88
C PHE A 203 -25.83 21.68 -0.74
N LYS A 204 -26.55 21.52 -1.84
CA LYS A 204 -27.87 20.90 -1.94
C LYS A 204 -27.97 19.98 -3.16
N ASN A 205 -28.99 19.11 -3.14
CA ASN A 205 -29.41 18.32 -4.29
C ASN A 205 -28.28 17.55 -4.99
N ALA A 206 -27.28 17.11 -4.22
CA ALA A 206 -26.17 16.32 -4.76
C ALA A 206 -26.69 15.04 -5.42
N ARG A 207 -26.21 14.74 -6.63
CA ARG A 207 -26.54 13.53 -7.39
C ARG A 207 -25.31 13.03 -8.13
N ILE A 208 -25.09 11.73 -8.02
CA ILE A 208 -24.11 11.00 -8.82
C ILE A 208 -24.79 10.65 -10.15
N THR A 209 -24.12 10.95 -11.26
CA THR A 209 -24.70 10.89 -12.61
C THR A 209 -24.21 9.71 -13.43
N SER A 210 -23.32 8.87 -12.88
CA SER A 210 -22.75 7.70 -13.55
C SER A 210 -22.78 6.50 -12.63
N ASP A 211 -22.92 5.31 -13.23
CA ASP A 211 -22.90 4.04 -12.53
C ASP A 211 -21.48 3.63 -12.09
N ALA A 212 -21.41 2.70 -11.13
CA ALA A 212 -20.15 2.28 -10.54
C ALA A 212 -19.19 1.61 -11.54
N LEU A 213 -19.71 0.93 -12.57
CA LEU A 213 -18.89 0.27 -13.58
C LEU A 213 -18.17 1.31 -14.44
N THR A 214 -18.89 2.32 -14.91
CA THR A 214 -18.32 3.46 -15.64
C THR A 214 -17.24 4.17 -14.83
N LEU A 215 -17.49 4.42 -13.53
CA LEU A 215 -16.52 5.04 -12.64
C LEU A 215 -15.28 4.15 -12.41
N ALA A 216 -15.47 2.84 -12.30
CA ALA A 216 -14.38 1.88 -12.15
C ALA A 216 -13.49 1.85 -13.39
N GLU A 217 -14.05 1.76 -14.59
CA GLU A 217 -13.30 1.81 -15.84
C GLU A 217 -12.49 3.10 -15.97
N LYS A 218 -13.09 4.23 -15.59
CA LYS A 218 -12.47 5.54 -15.63
C LYS A 218 -11.29 5.67 -14.64
N TYR A 219 -11.43 5.14 -13.43
CA TYR A 219 -10.47 5.37 -12.34
C TYR A 219 -9.60 4.18 -11.96
N ILE A 220 -9.69 3.05 -12.67
CA ILE A 220 -8.87 1.86 -12.41
C ILE A 220 -7.36 2.18 -12.40
N GLY A 221 -6.92 3.08 -13.28
CA GLY A 221 -5.54 3.55 -13.32
C GLY A 221 -5.13 4.23 -12.01
N LYS A 222 -5.99 5.12 -11.48
CA LYS A 222 -5.74 5.82 -10.22
C LYS A 222 -5.76 4.88 -9.03
N ALA A 223 -6.73 3.95 -9.00
CA ALA A 223 -6.81 2.94 -7.95
C ALA A 223 -5.57 2.04 -7.90
N ASN A 224 -5.00 1.69 -9.06
CA ASN A 224 -3.73 0.95 -9.15
C ASN A 224 -2.51 1.77 -8.67
N GLU A 225 -2.55 3.10 -8.74
CA GLU A 225 -1.45 3.96 -8.24
C GLU A 225 -1.43 4.07 -6.71
N VAL A 226 -2.60 4.13 -6.07
CA VAL A 226 -2.72 4.49 -4.64
C VAL A 226 -3.35 3.40 -3.76
N SER A 227 -3.70 2.24 -4.30
CA SER A 227 -4.57 1.18 -3.72
C SER A 227 -6.06 1.52 -3.73
N THR A 228 -6.89 0.46 -3.76
CA THR A 228 -8.36 0.58 -3.77
C THR A 228 -8.89 1.35 -2.55
N SER A 229 -8.39 1.03 -1.34
CA SER A 229 -8.88 1.64 -0.09
C SER A 229 -8.57 3.14 -0.02
N SER A 230 -7.36 3.54 -0.40
CA SER A 230 -6.98 4.96 -0.41
C SER A 230 -7.69 5.73 -1.52
N PHE A 231 -7.88 5.11 -2.69
CA PHE A 231 -8.64 5.71 -3.77
C PHE A 231 -10.08 6.04 -3.34
N LEU A 232 -10.80 5.08 -2.76
CA LEU A 232 -12.18 5.28 -2.31
C LEU A 232 -12.27 6.35 -1.21
N SER A 233 -11.33 6.35 -0.26
CA SER A 233 -11.40 7.22 0.92
C SER A 233 -10.98 8.66 0.64
N TYR A 234 -10.05 8.89 -0.29
CA TYR A 234 -9.41 10.20 -0.44
C TYR A 234 -9.50 10.82 -1.83
N HIS A 235 -9.77 10.02 -2.86
CA HIS A 235 -9.69 10.48 -4.25
C HIS A 235 -11.03 10.43 -4.98
N LEU A 236 -11.84 9.40 -4.74
CA LEU A 236 -13.05 9.13 -5.52
C LEU A 236 -13.96 10.37 -5.68
N ILE A 237 -14.38 10.99 -4.57
CA ILE A 237 -15.31 12.14 -4.62
C ILE A 237 -14.69 13.35 -5.32
N ASN A 238 -13.41 13.64 -5.08
CA ASN A 238 -12.69 14.74 -5.72
C ASN A 238 -12.63 14.54 -7.24
N GLU A 239 -12.15 13.37 -7.69
CA GLU A 239 -12.09 13.06 -9.12
C GLU A 239 -13.49 13.09 -9.77
N MET A 240 -14.52 12.59 -9.07
CA MET A 240 -15.91 12.66 -9.54
C MET A 240 -16.44 14.10 -9.68
N ILE A 241 -16.07 15.03 -8.80
CA ILE A 241 -16.41 16.45 -8.94
C ILE A 241 -15.72 17.03 -10.16
N ARG A 242 -14.40 16.82 -10.26
CA ARG A 242 -13.57 17.35 -11.34
C ARG A 242 -14.02 16.87 -12.73
N ASP A 243 -14.39 15.61 -12.85
CA ASP A 243 -14.86 15.01 -14.10
C ASP A 243 -16.37 15.22 -14.34
N GLY A 244 -17.08 15.87 -13.41
CA GLY A 244 -18.50 16.21 -13.57
C GLY A 244 -19.48 15.05 -13.38
N TYR A 245 -19.05 13.98 -12.70
CA TYR A 245 -19.90 12.84 -12.33
C TYR A 245 -20.72 13.08 -11.06
N ILE A 246 -20.43 14.16 -10.33
CA ILE A 246 -21.29 14.68 -9.26
C ILE A 246 -21.85 16.02 -9.69
N THR A 247 -23.17 16.14 -9.58
CA THR A 247 -23.87 17.41 -9.70
C THR A 247 -24.37 17.84 -8.33
N TYR A 248 -24.36 19.13 -8.05
CA TYR A 248 -24.89 19.72 -6.82
C TYR A 248 -25.33 21.16 -7.07
N GLU A 249 -26.13 21.69 -6.15
CA GLU A 249 -26.52 23.08 -6.10
C GLU A 249 -25.83 23.78 -4.93
N LEU A 250 -25.35 25.00 -5.13
CA LEU A 250 -24.95 25.88 -4.04
C LEU A 250 -26.10 26.82 -3.71
N GLU A 251 -26.46 26.97 -2.45
CA GLU A 251 -27.43 27.97 -2.01
C GLU A 251 -26.74 28.95 -1.07
N VAL A 252 -26.85 30.24 -1.38
CA VAL A 252 -26.40 31.32 -0.50
C VAL A 252 -27.55 31.63 0.46
N LEU A 253 -27.28 31.52 1.76
CA LEU A 253 -28.29 31.63 2.81
C LEU A 253 -28.43 33.06 3.33
N ASP A 254 -27.33 33.65 3.81
CA ASP A 254 -27.28 35.02 4.35
C ASP A 254 -25.81 35.37 4.65
N GLU A 255 -25.55 36.58 5.16
CA GLU A 255 -24.26 36.93 5.76
C GLU A 255 -23.93 36.01 6.95
N PRO A 256 -22.65 35.66 7.19
CA PRO A 256 -22.27 35.01 8.43
C PRO A 256 -22.70 35.91 9.60
N THR A 257 -23.57 35.43 10.49
CA THR A 257 -23.76 36.09 11.78
C THR A 257 -22.42 36.15 12.49
N ASP A 258 -22.00 37.35 12.90
CA ASP A 258 -20.76 37.60 13.66
C ASP A 258 -20.52 36.48 14.69
N ILE A 259 -19.32 35.89 14.64
CA ILE A 259 -18.83 34.91 15.62
C ILE A 259 -18.47 35.64 16.91
#